data_AF-A0A971SID7-F1
#
_entry.id   AF-A0A971SID7-F1
#
_cell.length_a   1.000
_cell.length_b   1.000
_cell.length_c   1.000
_cell.angle_alpha   90.00
_cell.angle_beta   90.00
_cell.angle_gamma   90.00
#
_symmetry.space_group_name_H-M   'P 1'
#
loop_
_entity.id
_entity.type
_entity.pdbx_description
1 polymer ?
#
loop_
_entity_poly.entity_id
_entity_poly.type
_entity_poly.pdbx_seq_one_letter_code
_entity_poly.pdbx_strand_id
1 'polypeptide(L)'
;MKALLEKSLLLGLGTLSFTKEKAEKFLKELEERGEVTTAEAKKLFYELMEKGEQEKSALKEMIQHQVNEVMNNLGYIKKEDYFTLEERVKELEARLGSQE
;
A
#
# COMPACT_ATOMS: atom_id res chain seq x y z
N MET A 1 -22.29 9.51 -18.59
CA MET A 1 -21.10 9.69 -19.47
C MET A 1 -19.79 9.59 -18.68
N LYS A 2 -19.55 10.37 -17.61
CA LYS A 2 -18.34 10.23 -16.75
C LYS A 2 -18.04 8.80 -16.28
N ALA A 3 -19.06 8.10 -15.75
CA ALA A 3 -18.93 6.72 -15.28
C ALA A 3 -18.62 5.69 -16.40
N LEU A 4 -18.90 6.02 -17.66
CA LEU A 4 -18.56 5.16 -18.81
C LEU A 4 -17.13 5.40 -19.27
N LEU A 5 -16.63 6.64 -19.18
CA LEU A 5 -15.24 7.02 -19.41
C LEU A 5 -14.29 6.44 -18.35
N GLU A 6 -14.68 6.49 -17.07
CA GLU A 6 -13.94 5.85 -15.98
C GLU A 6 -13.87 4.33 -16.16
N LYS A 7 -14.97 3.71 -16.60
CA LYS A 7 -15.02 2.27 -16.86
C LYS A 7 -14.23 1.85 -18.10
N SER A 8 -14.22 2.65 -19.16
CA SER A 8 -13.43 2.35 -20.36
C SER A 8 -11.92 2.55 -20.13
N LEU A 9 -11.53 3.51 -19.29
CA LEU A 9 -10.16 3.69 -18.80
C LEU A 9 -9.62 2.45 -18.08
N LEU A 10 -10.40 1.91 -17.14
CA LEU A 10 -10.05 0.72 -16.36
C LEU A 10 -9.92 -0.53 -17.26
N LEU A 11 -10.70 -0.61 -18.34
CA LEU A 11 -10.70 -1.73 -19.27
C LEU A 11 -9.60 -1.63 -20.34
N GLY A 12 -9.27 -0.43 -20.83
CA GLY A 12 -8.26 -0.22 -21.88
C GLY A 12 -6.81 -0.25 -21.37
N LEU A 13 -6.58 0.04 -20.10
CA LEU A 13 -5.25 0.00 -19.48
C LEU A 13 -4.99 -1.30 -18.71
N GLY A 14 -6.03 -2.10 -18.46
CA GLY A 14 -5.99 -3.21 -17.52
C GLY A 14 -5.80 -2.72 -16.07
N THR A 15 -6.08 -3.60 -15.12
CA THR A 15 -6.00 -3.29 -13.68
C THR A 15 -4.57 -3.14 -13.14
N LEU A 16 -3.54 -3.46 -13.94
CA LEU A 16 -2.14 -3.48 -13.50
C LEU A 16 -1.25 -2.39 -14.15
N SER A 17 -1.76 -1.61 -15.10
CA SER A 17 -0.93 -0.67 -15.89
C SER A 17 -1.39 0.79 -15.81
N PHE A 18 -2.18 1.17 -14.81
CA PHE A 18 -2.52 2.58 -14.58
C PHE A 18 -1.33 3.29 -13.94
N THR A 19 -0.54 4.01 -14.74
CA THR A 19 0.64 4.77 -14.28
C THR A 19 0.38 6.28 -14.37
N LYS A 20 1.16 7.07 -13.63
CA LYS A 20 1.12 8.54 -13.67
C LYS A 20 1.20 9.07 -15.12
N GLU A 21 2.14 8.55 -15.91
CA GLU A 21 2.34 8.94 -17.32
C GLU A 21 1.11 8.62 -18.20
N LYS A 22 0.45 7.48 -17.95
CA LYS A 22 -0.77 7.12 -18.68
C LYS A 22 -1.96 8.00 -18.30
N ALA A 23 -2.06 8.38 -17.02
CA ALA A 23 -3.08 9.33 -16.56
C ALA A 23 -2.84 10.74 -17.15
N GLU A 24 -1.59 11.22 -17.16
CA GLU A 24 -1.22 12.51 -17.78
C GLU A 24 -1.55 12.51 -19.28
N LYS A 25 -1.16 11.44 -19.99
CA LYS A 25 -1.43 11.32 -21.43
C LYS A 25 -2.94 11.31 -21.72
N PHE A 26 -3.72 10.57 -20.95
CA PHE A 26 -5.16 10.49 -21.14
C PHE A 26 -5.84 11.84 -20.89
N LEU A 27 -5.49 12.53 -19.80
CA LEU A 27 -6.05 13.84 -19.50
C LEU A 27 -5.68 14.88 -20.56
N LYS A 28 -4.47 14.79 -21.11
CA LYS A 28 -4.04 15.61 -22.24
C LYS A 28 -4.85 15.32 -23.51
N GLU A 29 -5.12 14.05 -23.82
CA GLU A 29 -6.00 13.70 -24.95
C GLU A 29 -7.42 14.25 -24.79
N LEU A 30 -7.97 14.26 -23.56
CA LEU A 30 -9.27 14.86 -23.29
C LEU A 30 -9.25 16.39 -23.45
N GLU A 31 -8.16 17.05 -23.05
CA GLU A 31 -7.96 18.48 -23.24
C GLU A 31 -7.85 18.84 -24.73
N GLU A 32 -7.07 18.08 -25.51
CA GLU A 32 -6.91 18.27 -26.96
C GLU A 32 -8.22 18.07 -27.73
N ARG A 33 -9.11 17.19 -27.24
CA ARG A 33 -10.46 16.98 -27.80
C ARG A 33 -11.47 18.05 -27.36
N GLY A 34 -11.08 18.95 -26.46
CA GLY A 34 -11.97 19.97 -25.89
C GLY A 34 -13.04 19.38 -24.95
N GLU A 35 -12.87 18.14 -24.48
CA GLU A 35 -13.81 17.47 -23.57
C GLU A 35 -13.67 17.96 -22.13
N VAL A 36 -12.49 18.50 -21.77
CA VAL A 36 -12.18 19.12 -20.49
C VAL A 36 -11.30 20.35 -20.70
N THR A 37 -11.45 21.35 -19.83
CA THR A 37 -10.52 22.47 -19.80
C THR A 37 -9.17 22.09 -19.18
N THR A 38 -8.11 22.83 -19.47
CA THR A 38 -6.78 22.66 -18.83
C THR A 38 -6.86 22.67 -17.31
N ALA A 39 -7.75 23.50 -16.74
CA ALA A 39 -7.93 23.61 -15.30
C ALA A 39 -8.59 22.36 -14.72
N GLU A 40 -9.61 21.82 -15.39
CA GLU A 40 -10.29 20.59 -14.98
C GLU A 40 -9.39 19.37 -15.13
N ALA A 41 -8.61 19.29 -16.22
CA ALA A 41 -7.64 18.22 -16.43
C ALA A 41 -6.61 18.17 -15.30
N LYS A 42 -6.03 19.32 -14.93
CA LYS A 42 -5.10 19.42 -13.78
C LYS A 42 -5.76 19.01 -12.47
N LYS A 43 -6.98 19.47 -12.21
CA LYS A 43 -7.71 19.11 -10.98
C LYS A 43 -7.96 17.60 -10.90
N LEU A 44 -8.46 17.00 -11.98
CA LEU A 44 -8.70 15.54 -12.05
C LEU A 44 -7.42 14.75 -11.86
N PHE A 45 -6.30 15.22 -12.41
CA PHE A 45 -5.01 14.60 -12.20
C PHE A 45 -4.62 14.54 -10.72
N TYR A 46 -4.68 15.68 -10.03
CA TYR A 46 -4.34 15.75 -8.61
C TYR A 46 -5.25 14.87 -7.76
N GLU A 47 -6.57 14.92 -7.99
CA GLU A 47 -7.53 14.08 -7.27
C GLU A 47 -7.29 12.58 -7.48
N LEU A 48 -6.94 12.18 -8.71
CA LEU A 48 -6.59 10.79 -9.04
C LEU A 48 -5.30 10.35 -8.35
N MET A 49 -4.28 11.20 -8.32
CA MET A 49 -3.01 10.89 -7.66
C MET A 49 -3.17 10.80 -6.14
N GLU A 50 -3.93 11.71 -5.53
CA GLU A 50 -4.19 11.71 -4.09
C GLU A 50 -4.98 10.47 -3.66
N LYS A 51 -6.09 10.16 -4.36
CA LYS A 51 -6.85 8.94 -4.09
C LYS A 51 -6.02 7.68 -4.32
N GLY A 52 -5.21 7.66 -5.39
CA GLY A 52 -4.33 6.52 -5.68
C GLY A 52 -3.34 6.25 -4.54
N GLU A 53 -2.76 7.28 -3.95
CA GLU A 53 -1.82 7.11 -2.83
C GLU A 53 -2.53 6.67 -1.54
N GLN A 54 -3.74 7.19 -1.27
CA GLN A 54 -4.56 6.76 -0.13
C GLN A 54 -4.94 5.28 -0.23
N GLU A 55 -5.45 4.84 -1.38
CA GLU A 55 -5.83 3.44 -1.65
C GLU A 55 -4.62 2.51 -1.56
N LYS A 56 -3.47 2.95 -2.07
CA LYS A 56 -2.21 2.20 -1.97
C LYS A 56 -1.75 2.03 -0.52
N SER A 57 -1.88 3.06 0.30
CA SER A 57 -1.55 2.99 1.74
C SER A 57 -2.48 2.02 2.46
N ALA A 58 -3.79 2.14 2.24
CA ALA A 58 -4.79 1.24 2.83
C ALA A 58 -4.55 -0.23 2.42
N LEU A 59 -4.25 -0.48 1.15
CA LEU A 59 -3.90 -1.81 0.65
C LEU A 59 -2.63 -2.35 1.32
N LYS A 60 -1.60 -1.51 1.47
CA LYS A 60 -0.35 -1.90 2.13
C LYS A 60 -0.60 -2.28 3.59
N GLU A 61 -1.39 -1.51 4.32
CA GLU A 61 -1.78 -1.81 5.70
C GLU A 61 -2.56 -3.12 5.80
N MET A 62 -3.52 -3.35 4.91
CA MET A 62 -4.29 -4.59 4.86
C MET A 62 -3.39 -5.80 4.62
N ILE A 63 -2.46 -5.71 3.66
CA ILE A 63 -1.50 -6.78 3.38
C ILE A 63 -0.60 -7.02 4.59
N GLN A 64 -0.06 -5.95 5.19
CA GLN A 64 0.80 -6.04 6.37
C GLN A 64 0.09 -6.74 7.53
N HIS A 65 -1.17 -6.37 7.77
CA HIS A 65 -2.02 -6.99 8.78
C HIS A 65 -2.23 -8.47 8.49
N GLN A 66 -2.66 -8.83 7.28
CA GLN A 66 -2.93 -10.20 6.91
C GLN A 66 -1.68 -11.09 6.99
N VAL A 67 -0.52 -10.58 6.56
CA VAL A 67 0.75 -11.29 6.68
C VAL A 67 1.11 -11.49 8.15
N ASN A 68 1.00 -10.46 8.98
CA ASN A 68 1.26 -10.58 10.41
C ASN A 68 0.33 -11.62 11.08
N GLU A 69 -0.96 -11.63 10.75
CA GLU A 69 -1.89 -12.65 11.25
C GLU A 69 -1.49 -14.06 10.84
N VAL A 70 -1.15 -14.28 9.57
CA VAL A 70 -0.70 -15.58 9.08
C VAL A 70 0.57 -16.02 9.81
N MET A 71 1.54 -15.12 9.98
CA MET A 71 2.80 -15.41 10.67
C MET A 71 2.56 -15.77 12.13
N ASN A 72 1.68 -15.04 12.84
CA ASN A 72 1.29 -15.35 14.21
C ASN A 72 0.58 -16.71 14.31
N ASN A 73 -0.34 -17.01 13.38
CA ASN A 73 -1.09 -18.28 13.36
C ASN A 73 -0.21 -19.49 13.06
N LEU A 74 0.89 -19.32 12.31
CA LEU A 74 1.88 -20.35 12.04
C LEU A 74 2.91 -20.50 13.18
N GLY A 75 2.78 -19.74 14.27
CA GLY A 75 3.70 -19.77 15.41
C GLY A 75 5.05 -19.13 15.09
N TYR A 76 5.13 -18.24 14.10
CA TYR A 76 6.36 -17.53 13.77
C TYR A 76 6.67 -16.52 14.88
N ILE A 77 7.80 -16.72 15.56
CA ILE A 77 8.28 -15.81 16.61
C ILE A 77 9.22 -14.79 15.98
N LYS A 78 9.04 -13.50 16.30
CA LYS A 78 9.95 -12.46 15.82
C LYS A 78 11.32 -12.62 16.45
N LYS A 79 12.36 -12.18 15.75
CA LYS A 79 13.74 -12.31 16.23
C LYS A 79 13.96 -11.52 17.53
N GLU A 80 13.27 -10.39 17.68
CA GLU A 80 13.29 -9.55 18.88
C GLU A 80 12.70 -10.28 20.09
N ASP A 81 11.59 -11.02 19.90
CA ASP A 81 10.96 -11.80 20.95
C ASP A 81 11.88 -12.95 21.42
N TYR A 82 12.60 -13.57 20.47
CA TYR A 82 13.62 -14.59 20.79
C TYR A 82 14.77 -14.02 21.63
N PHE A 83 15.33 -12.88 21.24
CA PHE A 83 16.42 -12.25 22.01
C PHE A 83 15.97 -11.81 23.40
N THR A 84 14.73 -11.30 23.51
CA THR A 84 14.14 -10.94 24.80
C THR A 84 14.02 -12.18 25.70
N LEU A 85 13.64 -13.33 25.13
CA LEU A 85 13.60 -14.59 25.86
C LEU A 85 15.00 -15.06 26.25
N GLU A 86 15.98 -14.98 25.35
CA GLU A 86 17.37 -15.35 25.60
C GLU A 86 17.99 -14.52 26.75
N GLU A 87 17.75 -13.21 26.77
CA GLU A 87 18.23 -12.33 27.84
C GLU A 87 17.62 -12.68 29.19
N ARG A 88 16.30 -12.94 29.22
CA ARG A 88 15.61 -13.39 30.44
C ARG A 88 16.15 -14.74 30.93
N VAL A 89 16.46 -15.66 30.03
CA VAL A 89 17.06 -16.96 30.38
C VAL A 89 18.44 -16.76 31.00
N LYS A 90 19.31 -15.96 30.38
CA LYS A 90 20.64 -15.63 30.94
C LYS A 90 20.56 -15.01 32.32
N GLU A 91 19.61 -14.11 32.55
CA GLU A 91 19.42 -13.48 33.85
C GLU A 91 18.99 -14.50 34.92
N LEU A 92 18.08 -15.41 34.58
CA LEU A 92 17.65 -16.48 35.48
C LEU A 92 18.78 -17.45 35.79
N GLU A 93 19.56 -17.84 34.79
CA GLU A 93 20.73 -18.71 34.96
C GLU A 93 21.77 -18.07 35.88
N ALA A 94 22.05 -16.76 35.72
CA ALA A 94 22.97 -16.03 36.59
C ALA A 94 22.48 -15.97 38.05
N ARG A 95 21.16 -15.80 38.27
CA ARG A 95 20.56 -15.79 39.61
C ARG A 95 20.58 -17.15 40.28
N LEU A 96 20.40 -18.23 39.52
CA LEU A 96 20.48 -19.60 40.04
C LEU A 96 21.93 -20.01 40.34
N GLY A 97 22.87 -19.67 39.46
CA GLY A 97 24.30 -19.95 39.67
C GLY A 97 24.96 -19.10 40.75
N SER A 98 24.28 -18.08 41.29
CA SER A 98 24.72 -17.30 42.45
C SER A 98 24.04 -17.72 43.76
N GLN A 99 23.18 -18.74 43.73
CA GLN A 99 22.57 -19.38 44.91
C GLN A 99 23.30 -20.66 45.35
N GLU A 100 24.35 -21.09 44.65
CA GLU A 100 25.37 -22.05 45.11
C GLU A 100 26.61 -21.33 45.66
#